data_AF-A0AAY4EMS4-F1
#
_entry.id   AF-A0AAY4EMS4-F1
#
_cell.length_a   1.000
_cell.length_b   1.000
_cell.length_c   1.000
_cell.angle_alpha   90.00
_cell.angle_beta   90.00
_cell.angle_gamma   90.00
#
_symmetry.space_group_name_H-M   'P 1'
#
loop_
_entity.id
_entity.type
_entity.pdbx_description
1 polymer ?
#
loop_
_entity_poly.entity_id
_entity_poly.type
_entity_poly.pdbx_seq_one_letter_code
_entity_poly.pdbx_strand_id
1 'polypeptide(L)'
;MLPLVRKRSRPGEAHGQGSHEVRFTKVTIYLVERRMGRSRRRILTNLARSKGFYVEDILSGTVTHIVAEGNPAMELWLWLRAQGLPLPARLEVLDISWFTESMQAGEPVPVETRHRIQVWLTDHNATEYSHEAKLHGATICETDNLTLSATAYVANAHP
;
A
#
# COMPACT_ATOMS: atom_id res chain seq x y z
N MET A 1 3.31 -17.01 -69.29
CA MET A 1 4.17 -16.73 -68.11
C MET A 1 3.32 -16.03 -67.07
N LEU A 2 2.83 -16.76 -66.06
CA LEU A 2 2.01 -16.24 -64.96
C LEU A 2 2.77 -16.51 -63.65
N PRO A 3 2.92 -15.54 -62.73
CA PRO A 3 3.72 -15.75 -61.53
C PRO A 3 3.02 -16.65 -60.52
N LEU A 4 3.75 -17.65 -60.01
CA LEU A 4 3.33 -18.54 -58.94
C LEU A 4 3.16 -17.75 -57.63
N VAL A 5 1.93 -17.60 -57.16
CA VAL A 5 1.64 -17.05 -55.83
C VAL A 5 2.14 -18.04 -54.78
N ARG A 6 3.28 -17.72 -54.16
CA ARG A 6 3.77 -18.41 -52.96
C ARG A 6 2.90 -17.98 -51.77
N LYS A 7 2.01 -18.88 -51.35
CA LYS A 7 1.26 -18.84 -50.09
C LYS A 7 2.26 -18.89 -48.93
N ARG A 8 2.70 -17.73 -48.44
CA ARG A 8 3.48 -17.64 -47.19
C ARG A 8 2.48 -17.74 -46.04
N SER A 9 2.36 -18.95 -45.50
CA SER A 9 1.70 -19.21 -44.22
C SER A 9 2.33 -18.29 -43.17
N ARG A 10 1.56 -17.34 -42.65
CA ARG A 10 1.95 -16.58 -41.45
C ARG A 10 1.82 -17.58 -40.30
N PRO A 11 2.88 -17.87 -39.53
CA PRO A 11 2.72 -18.52 -38.25
C PRO A 11 1.76 -17.66 -37.44
N GLY A 12 0.68 -18.26 -36.94
CA GLY A 12 -0.25 -17.58 -36.05
C GLY A 12 0.55 -16.93 -34.93
N GLU A 13 0.30 -15.64 -34.70
CA GLU A 13 0.73 -14.93 -33.51
C GLU A 13 0.00 -15.58 -32.34
N ALA A 14 0.61 -16.66 -31.84
CA ALA A 14 0.41 -17.15 -30.50
C ALA A 14 0.57 -15.91 -29.62
N HIS A 15 -0.48 -15.60 -28.87
CA HIS A 15 -0.47 -14.54 -27.89
C HIS A 15 0.65 -14.89 -26.91
N GLY A 16 1.81 -14.28 -27.14
CA GLY A 16 2.98 -14.42 -26.31
C GLY A 16 2.70 -13.75 -24.98
N GLN A 17 1.97 -14.43 -24.11
CA GLN A 17 2.27 -14.36 -22.68
C GLN A 17 3.64 -15.01 -22.54
N GLY A 18 4.68 -14.25 -22.92
CA GLY A 18 6.04 -14.62 -22.60
C GLY A 18 6.05 -14.88 -21.10
N SER A 19 6.35 -16.11 -20.72
CA SER A 19 6.56 -16.49 -19.33
C SER A 19 7.75 -15.65 -18.85
N HIS A 20 7.47 -14.43 -18.39
CA HIS A 20 8.48 -13.55 -17.83
C HIS A 20 8.98 -14.24 -16.58
N GLU A 21 10.26 -14.62 -16.61
CA GLU A 21 10.90 -15.24 -15.47
C GLU A 21 10.85 -14.29 -14.28
N VAL A 22 10.20 -14.73 -13.20
CA VAL A 22 10.12 -13.95 -11.97
C VAL A 22 11.45 -14.07 -11.25
N ARG A 23 12.20 -12.98 -11.20
CA ARG A 23 13.56 -12.93 -10.63
C ARG A 23 13.56 -12.53 -9.15
N PHE A 24 12.60 -11.70 -8.75
CA PHE A 24 12.58 -11.07 -7.43
C PHE A 24 11.45 -11.63 -6.56
N THR A 25 11.49 -12.92 -6.24
CA THR A 25 10.41 -13.64 -5.53
C THR A 25 10.17 -13.16 -4.09
N LYS A 26 11.12 -12.46 -3.49
CA LYS A 26 10.97 -11.84 -2.15
C LYS A 26 10.17 -10.53 -2.19
N VAL A 27 9.95 -9.97 -3.38
CA VAL A 27 9.30 -8.67 -3.59
C VAL A 27 8.06 -8.88 -4.47
N THR A 28 6.91 -8.92 -3.81
CA THR A 28 5.59 -8.94 -4.45
C THR A 28 4.98 -7.54 -4.40
N ILE A 29 4.78 -6.95 -5.58
CA ILE A 29 4.26 -5.59 -5.75
C ILE A 29 2.76 -5.62 -5.99
N TYR A 30 2.02 -4.71 -5.36
CA TYR A 30 0.66 -4.34 -5.75
C TYR A 30 0.62 -2.85 -6.09
N LEU A 31 0.08 -2.51 -7.27
CA LEU A 31 -0.10 -1.13 -7.72
C LEU A 31 -1.53 -0.66 -7.42
N VAL A 32 -1.65 0.41 -6.62
CA VAL A 32 -2.95 1.00 -6.23
C VAL A 32 -3.57 1.75 -7.40
N GLU A 33 -4.74 1.30 -7.88
CA GLU A 33 -5.37 1.89 -9.07
C GLU A 33 -5.99 3.28 -8.83
N ARG A 34 -6.45 3.60 -7.61
CA ARG A 34 -7.32 4.76 -7.28
C ARG A 34 -6.98 6.04 -8.06
N ARG A 35 -5.83 6.65 -7.77
CA ARG A 35 -5.35 7.88 -8.41
C ARG A 35 -4.47 7.61 -9.64
N MET A 36 -3.90 6.41 -9.74
CA MET A 36 -3.04 5.99 -10.85
C MET A 36 -3.82 5.79 -12.15
N GLY A 37 -5.03 5.25 -12.06
CA GLY A 37 -5.89 4.88 -13.19
C GLY A 37 -5.50 3.55 -13.85
N ARG A 38 -6.51 2.85 -14.39
CA ARG A 38 -6.38 1.51 -14.99
C ARG A 38 -5.34 1.41 -16.10
N SER A 39 -5.31 2.40 -17.00
CA SER A 39 -4.40 2.39 -18.16
C SER A 39 -2.94 2.45 -17.72
N ARG A 40 -2.61 3.41 -16.85
CA ARG A 40 -1.27 3.58 -16.31
C ARG A 40 -0.85 2.37 -15.49
N ARG A 41 -1.73 1.89 -14.60
CA ARG A 41 -1.50 0.67 -13.83
C ARG A 41 -1.11 -0.50 -14.72
N ARG A 42 -1.86 -0.75 -15.80
CA ARG A 42 -1.56 -1.82 -16.76
C ARG A 42 -0.18 -1.65 -17.42
N ILE A 43 0.17 -0.43 -17.84
CA ILE A 43 1.48 -0.15 -18.45
C ILE A 43 2.60 -0.45 -17.46
N LEU A 44 2.47 0.00 -16.21
CA LEU A 44 3.48 -0.20 -15.17
C LEU A 44 3.58 -1.67 -14.76
N THR A 45 2.46 -2.39 -14.64
CA THR A 45 2.44 -3.83 -14.40
C THR A 45 3.22 -4.58 -15.48
N ASN A 46 2.99 -4.26 -16.75
CA ASN A 46 3.69 -4.91 -17.86
C ASN A 46 5.20 -4.57 -17.85
N LEU A 47 5.55 -3.32 -17.58
CA LEU A 47 6.95 -2.89 -17.43
C LEU A 47 7.67 -3.69 -16.33
N ALA A 48 7.09 -3.76 -15.13
CA ALA A 48 7.66 -4.48 -13.99
C ALA A 48 7.80 -5.97 -14.29
N ARG A 49 6.76 -6.63 -14.82
CA ARG A 49 6.81 -8.04 -15.22
C ARG A 49 7.89 -8.30 -16.26
N SER A 50 8.03 -7.42 -17.25
CA SER A 50 9.11 -7.52 -18.26
C SER A 50 10.52 -7.43 -17.68
N LYS A 51 10.67 -6.76 -16.53
CA LYS A 51 11.93 -6.62 -15.78
C LYS A 51 12.13 -7.72 -14.73
N GLY A 52 11.22 -8.69 -14.63
CA GLY A 52 11.31 -9.84 -13.72
C GLY A 52 10.75 -9.60 -12.33
N PHE A 53 10.00 -8.51 -12.11
CA PHE A 53 9.28 -8.27 -10.86
C PHE A 53 7.97 -9.06 -10.83
N TYR A 54 7.60 -9.50 -9.63
CA TYR A 54 6.29 -10.10 -9.39
C TYR A 54 5.27 -9.01 -9.03
N VAL A 55 4.20 -8.91 -9.81
CA VAL A 55 3.12 -7.94 -9.61
C VAL A 55 1.80 -8.67 -9.47
N GLU A 56 1.14 -8.47 -8.34
CA GLU A 56 -0.20 -8.97 -8.05
C GLU A 56 -1.26 -8.01 -8.59
N ASP A 57 -2.29 -8.59 -9.22
CA ASP A 57 -3.42 -7.82 -9.75
C ASP A 57 -4.49 -7.56 -8.67
N ILE A 58 -4.46 -8.30 -7.56
CA ILE A 58 -5.34 -8.13 -6.41
C ILE A 58 -4.51 -7.91 -5.15
N LEU A 59 -5.05 -7.14 -4.22
CA LEU A 59 -4.38 -6.93 -2.96
C LEU A 59 -4.63 -8.16 -2.07
N SER A 60 -3.56 -8.90 -1.74
CA SER A 60 -3.63 -10.20 -1.06
C SER A 60 -2.55 -10.31 0.02
N GLY A 61 -2.58 -11.42 0.79
CA GLY A 61 -1.59 -11.67 1.85
C GLY A 61 -0.17 -11.98 1.38
N THR A 62 0.05 -12.19 0.07
CA THR A 62 1.39 -12.39 -0.53
C THR A 62 2.09 -11.08 -0.85
N VAL A 63 1.35 -9.96 -0.86
CA VAL A 63 1.87 -8.63 -1.17
C VAL A 63 2.82 -8.17 -0.08
N THR A 64 3.96 -7.64 -0.50
CA THR A 64 5.01 -7.11 0.38
C THR A 64 5.21 -5.61 0.19
N HIS A 65 4.95 -5.11 -1.02
CA HIS A 65 5.13 -3.71 -1.41
C HIS A 65 3.85 -3.19 -2.06
N ILE A 66 3.19 -2.24 -1.41
CA ILE A 66 2.05 -1.51 -1.97
C ILE A 66 2.60 -0.20 -2.53
N VAL A 67 2.43 0.03 -3.83
CA VAL A 67 2.87 1.26 -4.48
C VAL A 67 1.66 2.09 -4.87
N ALA A 68 1.62 3.32 -4.38
CA ALA A 68 0.59 4.29 -4.71
C ALA A 68 1.19 5.49 -5.43
N GLU A 69 0.37 6.16 -6.24
CA GLU A 69 0.75 7.38 -6.95
C GLU A 69 -0.23 8.48 -6.58
N GLY A 70 0.25 9.65 -6.15
CA GLY A 70 -0.59 10.83 -5.92
C GLY A 70 -1.72 10.62 -4.91
N ASN A 71 -1.61 9.65 -4.00
CA ASN A 71 -2.58 9.43 -2.94
C ASN A 71 -2.13 10.17 -1.68
N PRO A 72 -2.98 11.03 -1.08
CA PRO A 72 -2.71 11.58 0.25
C PRO A 72 -2.54 10.44 1.26
N ALA A 73 -1.54 10.55 2.14
CA ALA A 73 -1.18 9.47 3.06
C ALA A 73 -2.38 9.00 3.89
N MET A 74 -3.10 9.91 4.55
CA MET A 74 -4.26 9.57 5.38
C MET A 74 -5.35 8.82 4.59
N GLU A 75 -5.70 9.31 3.41
CA GLU A 75 -6.74 8.71 2.56
C GLU A 75 -6.34 7.30 2.09
N LEU A 76 -5.05 7.08 1.81
CA LEU A 76 -4.52 5.77 1.45
C LEU A 76 -4.59 4.80 2.62
N TRP A 77 -4.14 5.21 3.80
CA TRP A 77 -4.12 4.36 5.00
C TRP A 77 -5.52 3.98 5.47
N LEU A 78 -6.48 4.92 5.44
CA LEU A 78 -7.88 4.61 5.75
C LEU A 78 -8.46 3.58 4.78
N TRP A 79 -8.20 3.74 3.48
CA TRP A 79 -8.66 2.79 2.47
C TRP A 79 -8.02 1.41 2.63
N LEU A 80 -6.71 1.34 2.91
CA LEU A 80 -6.00 0.08 3.16
C LEU A 80 -6.56 -0.67 4.37
N ARG A 81 -6.86 0.04 5.47
CA ARG A 81 -7.53 -0.56 6.64
C ARG A 81 -8.91 -1.10 6.29
N ALA A 82 -9.67 -0.36 5.46
CA ALA A 82 -10.99 -0.79 5.00
C ALA A 82 -10.94 -2.02 4.08
N GLN A 83 -9.80 -2.37 3.47
CA GLN A 83 -9.64 -3.60 2.71
C GLN A 83 -9.61 -4.87 3.60
N GLY A 84 -9.64 -4.73 4.92
CA GLY A 84 -9.70 -5.85 5.86
C GLY A 84 -8.42 -6.70 5.90
N LEU A 85 -7.31 -6.16 5.39
CA LEU A 85 -6.05 -6.86 5.40
C LEU A 85 -5.40 -6.72 6.76
N PRO A 86 -4.94 -7.82 7.38
CA PRO A 86 -4.03 -7.75 8.50
C PRO A 86 -2.71 -7.24 7.95
N LEU A 87 -2.55 -5.92 7.81
CA LEU A 87 -1.34 -5.27 7.32
C LEU A 87 -0.16 -5.86 8.10
N PRO A 88 0.68 -6.71 7.47
CA PRO A 88 1.80 -7.29 8.19
C PRO A 88 2.68 -6.18 8.74
N ALA A 89 3.35 -6.40 9.87
CA ALA A 89 4.37 -5.47 10.38
C ALA A 89 5.51 -5.20 9.36
N ARG A 90 5.59 -6.00 8.28
CA ARG A 90 6.59 -5.95 7.23
C ARG A 90 6.07 -5.42 5.88
N LEU A 91 4.84 -4.93 5.82
CA LEU A 91 4.29 -4.39 4.57
C LEU A 91 4.81 -2.97 4.31
N GLU A 92 5.45 -2.78 3.17
CA GLU A 92 5.98 -1.48 2.77
C GLU A 92 4.93 -0.74 1.92
N VAL A 93 4.42 0.38 2.42
CA VAL A 93 3.50 1.27 1.69
C VAL A 93 4.30 2.44 1.15
N LEU A 94 4.45 2.48 -0.19
CA LEU A 94 5.44 3.28 -0.88
C LEU A 94 4.82 4.21 -1.93
N ASP A 95 5.49 5.32 -2.17
CA ASP A 95 5.25 6.22 -3.28
C ASP A 95 5.80 5.64 -4.59
N ILE A 96 5.26 6.12 -5.71
CA ILE A 96 5.66 5.69 -7.06
C ILE A 96 7.15 5.91 -7.34
N SER A 97 7.81 6.85 -6.66
CA SER A 97 9.25 7.09 -6.74
C SER A 97 10.08 5.81 -6.57
N TRP A 98 9.81 5.00 -5.54
CA TRP A 98 10.52 3.72 -5.33
C TRP A 98 10.37 2.77 -6.51
N PHE A 99 9.16 2.71 -7.08
CA PHE A 99 8.89 1.87 -8.24
C PHE A 99 9.69 2.36 -9.44
N THR A 100 9.69 3.66 -9.72
CA THR A 100 10.45 4.22 -10.86
C THR A 100 11.95 4.03 -10.71
N GLU A 101 12.49 4.20 -9.51
CA GLU A 101 13.91 3.96 -9.23
C GLU A 101 14.27 2.48 -9.39
N SER A 102 13.41 1.57 -8.91
CA SER A 102 13.57 0.13 -9.12
C SER A 102 13.51 -0.26 -10.60
N MET A 103 12.62 0.35 -11.37
CA MET A 103 12.57 0.13 -12.82
C MET A 103 13.82 0.64 -13.52
N GLN A 104 14.37 1.76 -13.07
CA GLN A 104 15.60 2.35 -13.60
C GLN A 104 16.83 1.49 -13.28
N ALA A 105 16.94 1.01 -12.03
CA ALA A 105 18.01 0.11 -11.59
C ALA A 105 17.89 -1.29 -12.21
N GLY A 106 16.67 -1.71 -12.56
CA GLY A 106 16.39 -3.06 -13.08
C GLY A 106 16.20 -4.11 -11.98
N GLU A 107 16.23 -3.70 -10.72
CA GLU A 107 16.04 -4.54 -9.53
C GLU A 107 15.38 -3.73 -8.39
N PRO A 108 14.79 -4.37 -7.37
CA PRO A 108 14.20 -3.66 -6.24
C PRO A 108 15.28 -2.88 -5.47
N VAL A 109 15.19 -1.55 -5.47
CA VAL A 109 16.11 -0.72 -4.67
C VAL A 109 15.77 -0.82 -3.19
N PRO A 110 16.74 -0.60 -2.27
CA PRO A 110 16.45 -0.51 -0.85
C PRO A 110 15.36 0.53 -0.55
N VAL A 111 14.44 0.19 0.35
CA VAL A 111 13.40 1.13 0.80
C VAL A 111 14.04 2.18 1.71
N GLU A 112 13.77 3.45 1.43
CA GLU A 112 14.27 4.60 2.17
C GLU A 112 13.08 5.38 2.73
N THR A 113 13.33 6.27 3.70
CA THR A 113 12.27 7.08 4.32
C THR A 113 11.51 7.92 3.28
N ARG A 114 12.20 8.46 2.27
CA ARG A 114 11.58 9.25 1.18
C ARG A 114 10.63 8.43 0.30
N HIS A 115 10.80 7.11 0.26
CA HIS A 115 9.93 6.21 -0.49
C HIS A 115 8.63 5.91 0.27
N ARG A 116 8.61 6.05 1.59
CA ARG A 116 7.49 5.60 2.42
C ARG A 116 6.39 6.65 2.49
N ILE A 117 5.15 6.22 2.26
CA ILE A 117 3.97 7.04 2.50
C ILE A 117 3.60 6.92 3.98
N GLN A 118 4.05 7.87 4.79
CA GLN A 118 3.76 7.92 6.23
C GLN A 118 2.65 8.94 6.52
N VAL A 119 1.81 8.64 7.51
CA VAL A 119 0.93 9.65 8.11
C VAL A 119 1.79 10.41 9.12
N TRP A 120 2.13 11.66 8.81
CA TRP A 120 2.54 12.59 9.85
C TRP A 120 1.28 12.88 10.66
N LEU A 121 1.13 12.24 11.81
CA LEU A 121 0.23 12.74 12.84
C LEU A 121 0.86 14.05 13.32
N THR A 122 0.65 15.14 12.59
CA THR A 122 0.89 16.46 13.17
C THR A 122 -0.10 16.58 14.32
N ASP A 123 0.42 16.77 15.54
CA ASP A 123 -0.35 16.97 16.78
C ASP A 123 -1.38 18.12 16.70
N HIS A 124 -1.47 18.83 15.57
CA HIS A 124 -2.37 19.95 15.31
C HIS A 124 -3.79 19.52 14.91
N ASN A 125 -4.03 18.23 14.59
CA ASN A 125 -5.38 17.74 14.27
C ASN A 125 -6.16 17.17 15.48
N ALA A 126 -5.55 17.08 16.66
CA ALA A 126 -6.27 16.68 17.89
C ALA A 126 -7.30 17.75 18.32
N THR A 127 -7.06 19.01 17.96
CA THR A 127 -7.93 20.14 18.32
C THR A 127 -9.06 20.42 17.34
N GLU A 128 -8.96 19.99 16.07
CA GLU A 128 -9.99 20.33 15.07
C GLU A 128 -11.07 19.24 14.92
N TYR A 129 -10.76 17.98 15.30
CA TYR A 129 -11.76 16.90 15.29
C TYR A 129 -12.65 16.86 16.56
N SER A 130 -12.35 17.68 17.57
CA SER A 130 -13.22 17.87 18.74
C SER A 130 -14.30 18.95 18.54
N HIS A 131 -14.24 19.71 17.45
CA HIS A 131 -15.26 20.71 17.12
C HIS A 131 -16.46 20.15 16.34
N GLU A 132 -16.29 19.11 15.52
CA GLU A 132 -17.42 18.46 14.84
C GLU A 132 -18.22 17.51 15.76
N ALA A 133 -17.61 16.95 16.81
CA ALA A 133 -18.33 16.17 17.83
C ALA A 133 -19.21 17.03 18.75
N LYS A 134 -19.04 18.36 18.76
CA LYS A 134 -19.86 19.29 19.54
C LYS A 134 -21.11 19.79 18.80
N LEU A 135 -21.27 19.51 17.50
CA LEU A 135 -22.47 19.89 16.75
C LEU A 135 -23.59 18.85 16.83
N HIS A 136 -23.28 17.58 17.13
CA HIS A 136 -24.26 16.56 17.47
C HIS A 136 -24.19 16.27 18.96
N GLY A 137 -24.93 17.04 19.76
CA GLY A 137 -24.96 17.01 21.24
C GLY A 137 -24.93 15.61 21.89
N ALA A 138 -23.74 15.07 22.06
CA ALA A 138 -23.45 13.93 22.91
C ALA A 138 -22.68 14.45 24.11
N THR A 139 -23.38 14.62 25.23
CA THR A 139 -22.78 14.92 26.53
C THR A 139 -21.90 13.74 26.93
N ILE A 140 -20.58 13.93 26.85
CA ILE A 140 -19.62 12.99 27.44
C ILE A 140 -19.42 13.43 28.88
N CYS A 141 -19.79 12.54 29.80
CA CYS A 141 -19.66 12.73 31.24
C CYS A 141 -18.17 12.85 31.60
N GLU A 142 -17.80 13.98 32.17
CA GLU A 142 -16.48 14.25 32.74
C GLU A 142 -16.39 13.55 34.11
N THR A 143 -15.48 12.60 34.26
CA THR A 143 -14.96 12.22 35.59
C THR A 143 -13.45 12.04 35.50
N ASP A 144 -12.76 13.01 36.09
CA ASP A 144 -11.34 12.97 36.43
C ASP A 144 -11.04 11.81 37.39
N ASN A 145 -9.88 11.17 37.25
CA ASN A 145 -8.88 11.16 38.32
C ASN A 145 -7.58 10.41 37.96
N LEU A 146 -6.50 11.19 37.90
CA LEU A 146 -5.24 11.04 38.63
C LEU A 146 -4.59 9.64 38.76
N THR A 147 -3.46 9.51 38.09
CA THR A 147 -2.32 8.67 38.48
C THR A 147 -1.65 9.27 39.72
N LEU A 148 -1.42 8.50 40.79
CA LEU A 148 -0.17 8.50 41.60
C LEU A 148 -0.20 7.52 42.80
N SER A 149 0.80 6.63 42.77
CA SER A 149 1.60 6.06 43.87
C SER A 149 0.98 5.48 45.15
N ALA A 150 1.18 4.17 45.29
CA ALA A 150 1.96 3.47 46.34
C ALA A 150 1.79 3.82 47.85
N THR A 151 1.69 2.73 48.61
CA THR A 151 2.08 2.47 50.03
C THR A 151 1.03 2.49 51.13
N ALA A 152 1.23 1.49 52.01
CA ALA A 152 0.81 1.34 53.40
C ALA A 152 -0.62 0.83 53.68
N TYR A 153 -0.77 -0.44 54.08
CA TYR A 153 -0.61 -1.01 55.44
C TYR A 153 -1.89 -0.91 56.28
N VAL A 154 -2.57 -2.06 56.40
CA VAL A 154 -3.26 -2.62 57.58
C VAL A 154 -3.68 -1.65 58.68
N ALA A 155 -4.97 -1.60 59.02
CA ALA A 155 -5.47 -1.85 60.39
C ALA A 155 -6.99 -1.65 60.54
N ASN A 156 -7.63 -2.70 61.08
CA ASN A 156 -8.67 -2.70 62.13
C ASN A 156 -10.01 -2.03 61.83
N ALA A 157 -11.08 -2.81 61.61
CA ALA A 157 -11.91 -3.48 62.63
C ALA A 157 -12.96 -2.54 63.27
N HIS A 158 -14.23 -2.80 62.91
CA HIS A 158 -15.53 -2.72 63.59
C HIS A 158 -15.65 -2.15 65.03
N PRO A 159 -16.89 -1.82 65.51
CA PRO A 159 -18.20 -2.05 64.89
C PRO A 159 -19.03 -0.82 64.55
#